data_AF-A0A959CZT7-F1
#
_entry.id   AF-A0A959CZT7-F1
#
_cell.length_a   1.000
_cell.length_b   1.000
_cell.length_c   1.000
_cell.angle_alpha   90.00
_cell.angle_beta   90.00
_cell.angle_gamma   90.00
#
_symmetry.space_group_name_H-M   'P 1'
#
loop_
_entity.id
_entity.type
_entity.pdbx_description
1 polymer ?
#
loop_
_entity_poly.entity_id
_entity_poly.type
_entity_poly.pdbx_seq_one_letter_code
_entity_poly.pdbx_strand_id
1 'polypeptide(L)'
;CRCTGYKSIERAVQRIAEELPKENYGLEMLIREGYLPSYFSTMPEKLQAINKPPEASQAGQFPVFLGGGTDLLVQAPEKVAHSPVQPVSELPAL
;
A
#
# COMPACT_ATOMS: atom_id res chain seq x y z
N CYS A 1 -5.82 3.58 -22.60
CA CYS A 1 -4.48 4.18 -22.56
C CYS A 1 -4.26 4.80 -21.18
N ARG A 2 -3.84 4.00 -20.19
CA ARG A 2 -3.69 4.42 -18.79
C ARG A 2 -2.19 4.44 -18.52
N CYS A 3 -1.58 5.56 -18.87
CA CYS A 3 -0.20 5.88 -18.57
C CYS A 3 -0.05 5.99 -17.04
N THR A 4 0.07 4.85 -16.35
CA THR A 4 0.50 4.76 -14.93
C THR A 4 1.90 5.31 -14.70
N GLY A 5 2.48 6.02 -15.68
CA GLY A 5 3.83 6.54 -15.61
C GLY A 5 4.88 5.44 -15.41
N TYR A 6 4.58 4.16 -15.67
CA TYR A 6 5.50 3.07 -15.33
C TYR A 6 6.89 3.26 -15.96
N LYS A 7 6.98 3.72 -17.22
CA LYS A 7 8.26 4.12 -17.84
C LYS A 7 8.91 5.34 -17.19
N SER A 8 8.14 6.25 -16.60
CA SER A 8 8.67 7.36 -15.80
C SER A 8 9.19 6.87 -14.45
N ILE A 9 8.51 5.90 -13.81
CA ILE A 9 8.97 5.24 -12.58
C ILE A 9 10.27 4.47 -12.87
N GLU A 10 10.32 3.66 -13.93
CA GLU A 10 11.54 2.96 -14.34
C GLU A 10 12.72 3.93 -14.53
N ARG A 11 12.52 5.02 -15.28
CA ARG A 11 13.57 6.02 -15.52
C ARG A 11 14.00 6.72 -14.23
N ALA A 12 13.07 7.03 -13.34
CA ALA A 12 13.38 7.64 -12.05
C ALA A 12 14.20 6.68 -11.17
N VAL A 13 13.78 5.41 -11.09
CA VAL A 13 14.49 4.36 -10.35
C VAL A 13 15.90 4.16 -10.91
N GLN A 14 16.06 4.11 -12.24
CA GLN A 14 17.37 3.94 -12.86
C GLN A 14 18.34 5.06 -12.46
N ARG A 15 17.91 6.32 -12.52
CA ARG A 15 18.74 7.47 -12.15
C ARG A 15 19.16 7.42 -10.68
N ILE A 16 18.21 7.15 -9.79
CA ILE A 16 18.47 7.02 -8.36
C ILE A 16 19.46 5.87 -8.08
N ALA A 17 19.30 4.74 -8.76
CA ALA A 17 20.18 3.58 -8.58
C ALA A 17 21.61 3.81 -9.11
N GLU A 18 21.78 4.65 -10.13
CA GLU A 18 23.09 5.05 -10.65
C GLU A 18 23.82 6.03 -9.70
N GLU A 19 23.07 6.88 -8.98
CA GLU A 19 23.60 7.87 -8.03
C GLU A 19 23.86 7.30 -6.63
N LEU A 20 23.12 6.26 -6.23
CA LEU A 20 23.29 5.62 -4.93
C LEU A 20 24.62 4.85 -4.84
N PRO A 21 25.33 4.93 -3.69
CA PRO A 21 26.48 4.09 -3.45
C PRO A 21 26.08 2.61 -3.51
N LYS A 22 26.87 1.80 -4.23
CA LYS A 22 26.58 0.38 -4.49
C LYS A 22 26.62 -0.49 -3.23
N GLU A 23 27.21 0.00 -2.15
CA GLU A 23 27.36 -0.71 -0.89
C GLU A 23 26.79 0.14 0.25
N ASN A 24 25.90 -0.49 1.05
CA ASN A 24 25.50 -0.06 2.38
C ASN A 24 24.72 1.28 2.49
N TYR A 25 23.55 1.38 1.87
CA TYR A 25 22.61 2.48 2.12
C TYR A 25 21.71 2.22 3.34
N GLY A 26 22.00 2.90 4.44
CA GLY A 26 21.16 2.92 5.65
C GLY A 26 20.09 4.02 5.62
N LEU A 27 19.04 3.86 6.42
CA LEU A 27 17.93 4.81 6.54
C LEU A 27 18.39 6.25 6.84
N GLU A 28 19.35 6.39 7.76
CA GLU A 28 19.90 7.69 8.18
C GLU A 28 20.61 8.41 7.02
N MET A 29 21.36 7.66 6.20
CA MET A 29 22.04 8.22 5.03
C MET A 29 21.02 8.69 4.00
N LEU A 30 20.01 7.87 3.70
CA LEU A 30 18.96 8.22 2.74
C LEU A 30 18.15 9.46 3.17
N ILE A 31 17.94 9.64 4.47
CA ILE A 31 17.31 10.85 5.01
C ILE A 31 18.25 12.06 4.87
N ARG A 32 19.53 11.90 5.23
CA ARG A 32 20.52 13.00 5.18
C ARG A 32 20.74 13.52 3.76
N GLU A 33 20.84 12.62 2.79
CA GLU A 33 21.03 12.98 1.37
C GLU A 33 19.72 13.42 0.69
N GLY A 34 18.57 13.38 1.40
CA GLY A 34 17.29 13.87 0.90
C GLY A 34 16.50 12.91 0.01
N TYR A 35 16.95 11.66 -0.14
CA TYR A 35 16.19 10.62 -0.84
C TYR A 35 14.92 10.21 -0.09
N LEU A 36 14.93 10.31 1.24
CA LEU A 36 13.77 10.04 2.09
C LEU A 36 13.43 11.25 2.97
N PRO A 37 12.14 11.56 3.15
CA PRO A 37 11.70 12.53 4.14
C PRO A 37 12.13 12.15 5.56
N SER A 38 12.45 13.14 6.40
CA SER A 38 12.90 12.91 7.79
C SER A 38 11.92 12.12 8.66
N TYR A 39 10.62 12.22 8.39
CA TYR A 39 9.62 11.47 9.14
C TYR A 39 9.75 9.94 9.00
N PHE A 40 10.50 9.44 8.00
CA PHE A 40 10.70 8.00 7.83
C PHE A 40 11.43 7.35 9.01
N SER A 41 12.22 8.12 9.79
CA SER A 41 12.83 7.62 11.03
C SER A 41 11.78 7.20 12.07
N THR A 42 10.57 7.73 12.00
CA THR A 42 9.45 7.44 12.92
C THR A 42 8.50 6.35 12.41
N MET A 43 8.75 5.82 11.21
CA MET A 43 7.87 4.82 10.61
C MET A 43 7.86 3.48 11.34
N PRO A 44 8.98 2.96 11.87
CA PRO A 44 8.95 1.72 12.64
C PRO A 44 7.93 1.77 13.80
N GLU A 45 7.91 2.87 14.56
CA GLU A 45 7.00 3.05 15.68
C GLU A 45 5.56 3.21 15.22
N LYS A 46 5.34 4.02 14.16
CA LYS A 46 4.00 4.21 13.59
C LYS A 46 3.41 2.91 13.07
N LEU A 47 4.20 2.08 12.41
CA LEU A 47 3.78 0.78 11.90
C LEU A 47 3.45 -0.19 13.04
N GLN A 48 4.22 -0.18 14.12
CA GLN A 48 3.91 -0.97 15.32
C GLN A 48 2.63 -0.51 16.03
N ALA A 49 2.32 0.79 15.95
CA ALA A 49 1.10 1.36 16.51
C ALA A 49 -0.16 1.07 15.66
N ILE A 50 -0.01 0.58 14.43
CA ILE A 50 -1.16 0.09 13.65
C ILE A 50 -1.65 -1.18 14.34
N ASN A 51 -2.86 -1.11 14.88
CA ASN A 51 -3.54 -2.26 15.46
C ASN A 51 -3.48 -3.40 14.44
N LYS A 52 -2.91 -4.54 14.85
CA LYS A 52 -3.07 -5.76 14.07
C LYS A 52 -4.58 -5.96 13.87
N PRO A 53 -5.04 -6.24 12.64
CA PRO A 53 -6.42 -6.64 12.45
C PRO A 53 -6.67 -7.79 13.44
N PRO A 54 -7.83 -7.80 14.12
CA PRO A 54 -8.18 -8.94 14.98
C PRO A 54 -7.91 -10.21 14.17
N GLU A 55 -7.16 -11.16 14.74
CA GLU A 55 -6.95 -12.47 14.11
C GLU A 55 -8.31 -12.91 13.60
N ALA A 56 -8.42 -13.17 12.29
CA ALA A 56 -9.69 -13.35 11.60
C ALA A 56 -10.62 -14.24 12.43
N SER A 57 -11.48 -13.61 13.22
CA SER A 57 -12.32 -14.30 14.17
C SER A 57 -13.26 -15.14 13.32
N GLN A 58 -13.03 -16.46 13.36
CA GLN A 58 -13.84 -17.53 12.81
C GLN A 58 -14.97 -17.06 11.89
N ALA A 59 -14.74 -17.15 10.57
CA ALA A 59 -15.74 -17.37 9.51
C ALA A 59 -17.22 -17.06 9.89
N GLY A 60 -17.49 -15.82 10.30
CA GLY A 60 -18.82 -15.23 10.29
C GLY A 60 -18.99 -14.57 8.93
N GLN A 61 -20.22 -14.54 8.42
CA GLN A 61 -20.59 -13.92 7.13
C GLN A 61 -20.40 -12.40 7.19
N PHE A 62 -19.16 -11.92 7.29
CA PHE A 62 -18.87 -10.50 7.19
C PHE A 62 -18.87 -10.09 5.72
N PRO A 63 -19.43 -8.91 5.40
CA PRO A 63 -19.41 -8.42 4.04
C PRO A 63 -17.98 -8.12 3.59
N VAL A 64 -17.71 -8.36 2.31
CA VAL A 64 -16.49 -7.92 1.63
C VAL A 64 -16.53 -6.40 1.58
N PHE A 65 -15.67 -5.75 2.35
CA PHE A 65 -15.50 -4.30 2.27
C PHE A 65 -14.87 -3.94 0.92
N LEU A 66 -15.57 -3.14 0.12
CA LEU A 66 -15.18 -2.82 -1.25
C LEU A 66 -14.97 -1.31 -1.42
N GLY A 67 -13.72 -0.89 -1.56
CA GLY A 67 -13.35 0.47 -1.94
C GLY A 67 -12.93 0.54 -3.40
N GLY A 68 -13.76 1.12 -4.27
CA GLY A 68 -13.45 1.32 -5.70
C GLY A 68 -13.44 0.05 -6.58
N GLY A 69 -13.49 -1.15 -5.97
CA GLY A 69 -13.98 -2.45 -6.46
C GLY A 69 -13.38 -3.08 -7.73
N THR A 70 -12.73 -2.29 -8.58
CA THR A 70 -12.37 -2.66 -9.94
C THR A 70 -11.33 -3.79 -9.95
N ASP A 71 -10.30 -3.67 -9.12
CA ASP A 71 -9.22 -4.67 -9.06
C ASP A 71 -9.74 -6.01 -8.52
N LEU A 72 -10.53 -5.98 -7.44
CA LEU A 72 -11.10 -7.20 -6.84
C LEU A 72 -12.14 -7.87 -7.74
N LEU A 73 -12.95 -7.09 -8.46
CA LEU A 73 -13.91 -7.61 -9.46
C LEU A 73 -13.22 -8.22 -10.68
N VAL A 74 -12.01 -7.78 -11.03
CA VAL A 74 -11.20 -8.39 -12.10
C VAL A 74 -10.50 -9.65 -11.61
N GLN A 75 -9.94 -9.63 -10.40
CA GLN A 75 -9.19 -10.78 -9.86
C GLN A 75 -10.08 -11.93 -9.39
N ALA A 76 -11.25 -11.63 -8.83
CA ALA A 76 -12.14 -12.63 -8.22
C ALA A 76 -13.63 -12.36 -8.52
N PRO A 77 -14.05 -12.28 -9.80
CA PRO A 77 -15.40 -11.87 -10.19
C PRO A 77 -16.50 -12.73 -9.56
N GLU A 78 -16.39 -14.06 -9.67
CA GLU A 78 -17.38 -15.01 -9.15
C GLU A 78 -17.52 -14.92 -7.62
N LYS A 79 -16.39 -14.81 -6.91
CA LYS A 79 -16.39 -14.73 -5.45
C LYS A 79 -17.08 -13.45 -4.98
N VAL A 80 -16.79 -12.31 -5.62
CA VAL A 80 -17.41 -11.03 -5.26
C VAL A 80 -18.90 -11.03 -5.60
N ALA A 81 -19.30 -11.59 -6.74
CA ALA A 81 -20.71 -11.67 -7.16
C ALA A 81 -21.59 -12.44 -6.16
N HIS A 82 -21.02 -13.43 -5.46
CA HIS A 82 -21.73 -14.29 -4.51
C HIS A 82 -21.42 -13.96 -3.04
N SER A 83 -20.74 -12.84 -2.77
CA SER A 83 -20.45 -12.38 -1.40
C SER A 83 -21.35 -11.21 -1.04
N PRO A 84 -21.78 -11.06 0.24
CA PRO A 84 -22.31 -9.79 0.71
C PRO A 84 -21.20 -8.74 0.57
N VAL A 85 -21.47 -7.62 -0.09
CA VAL A 85 -20.50 -6.53 -0.32
C VAL A 85 -20.94 -5.31 0.46
N GLN A 86 -19.98 -4.67 1.15
CA GLN A 86 -20.19 -3.40 1.85
C GLN A 86 -19.28 -2.33 1.23
N PRO A 87 -19.81 -1.36 0.49
CA PRO A 87 -19.00 -0.27 -0.04
C PRO A 87 -18.37 0.55 1.08
N VAL A 88 -17.06 0.79 1.00
CA VAL A 88 -16.34 1.57 2.03
C VAL A 88 -16.83 3.02 2.06
N SER A 89 -17.32 3.55 0.93
CA SER A 89 -17.90 4.91 0.84
C SER A 89 -19.20 5.08 1.61
N GLU A 90 -19.87 4.00 1.98
CA GLU A 90 -21.14 4.02 2.72
C GLU A 90 -20.94 3.76 4.22
N LEU A 91 -19.70 3.59 4.67
CA LEU A 91 -19.39 3.49 6.09
C LEU A 91 -19.59 4.85 6.75
N PRO A 92 -20.26 4.91 7.92
CA PRO A 92 -20.31 6.13 8.71
C PRO A 92 -18.88 6.57 9.02
N ALA A 93 -18.64 7.89 8.94
CA ALA A 93 -17.31 8.49 8.93
C ALA A 93 -16.36 7.89 9.98
N LEU A 94 -15.19 7.46 9.51
CA LEU A 94 -14.00 7.17 10.31
C LEU A 94 -13.37 8.46 10.82
#